data_AF-M0ZH05-F1
#
_entry.id   AF-M0ZH05-F1
#
_cell.length_a   1.000
_cell.length_b   1.000
_cell.length_c   1.000
_cell.angle_alpha   90.00
_cell.angle_beta   90.00
_cell.angle_gamma   90.00
#
_symmetry.space_group_name_H-M   'P 1'
#
loop_
_entity.id
_entity.type
_entity.pdbx_description
1 polymer ?
#
loop_
_entity_poly.entity_id
_entity_poly.type
_entity_poly.pdbx_seq_one_letter_code
_entity_poly.pdbx_strand_id
1 'polypeptide(L)' 'MSKQEEDLIYRMHKLVGDRWGLIAGRIPGRTAEEIERFWIMRHSDGFAHKRRQTIKKSLPPT' A
#
# COMPACT_ATOMS: atom_id res chain seq x y z
N MET A 1 -8.81 6.05 -8.59
CA MET A 1 -7.78 5.26 -9.27
C MET A 1 -8.32 4.82 -10.60
N SER A 2 -7.63 5.15 -11.69
CA SER A 2 -7.86 4.64 -13.03
C SER A 2 -7.24 3.25 -13.18
N LYS A 3 -7.72 2.43 -14.13
CA LYS A 3 -7.17 1.08 -14.37
C LYS A 3 -5.65 1.07 -14.62
N GLN A 4 -5.11 2.13 -15.21
CA GLN A 4 -3.68 2.28 -15.46
C GLN A 4 -2.90 2.50 -14.15
N GLU A 5 -3.41 3.35 -13.26
CA GLU A 5 -2.85 3.54 -11.92
C GLU A 5 -2.94 2.25 -11.10
N GLU A 6 -4.08 1.54 -11.14
CA GLU A 6 -4.28 0.28 -10.43
C GLU A 6 -3.28 -0.79 -10.87
N ASP A 7 -3.09 -0.95 -12.17
CA ASP A 7 -2.15 -1.93 -12.74
C ASP A 7 -0.69 -1.59 -12.42
N LEU A 8 -0.35 -0.29 -12.39
CA LEU A 8 0.96 0.18 -11.96
C LEU A 8 1.19 -0.07 -10.47
N ILE A 9 0.20 0.23 -9.62
CA ILE A 9 0.27 -0.05 -8.17
C ILE A 9 0.45 -1.54 -7.94
N TYR A 10 -0.30 -2.39 -8.65
CA TYR A 10 -0.19 -3.84 -8.55
C TYR A 10 1.20 -4.36 -8.95
N ARG A 11 1.72 -3.93 -10.11
CA ARG A 11 3.06 -4.32 -10.58
C ARG A 11 4.16 -3.83 -9.63
N MET A 12 4.06 -2.59 -9.16
CA MET A 12 5.06 -2.02 -8.25
C MET A 12 5.01 -2.67 -6.87
N HIS A 13 3.82 -2.91 -6.31
CA HIS A 13 3.67 -3.62 -5.04
C HIS A 13 4.26 -5.04 -5.09
N LYS A 14 4.08 -5.75 -6.21
CA LYS A 14 4.73 -7.05 -6.44
C LYS A 14 6.26 -6.97 -6.44
N LEU A 15 6.85 -5.84 -6.85
CA LEU A 15 8.30 -5.65 -6.95
C LEU A 15 8.91 -5.12 -5.65
N VAL A 16 8.30 -4.12 -5.02
CA VAL A 16 8.88 -3.38 -3.90
C VAL A 16 8.11 -3.53 -2.58
N GLY A 17 6.97 -4.22 -2.59
CA GLY A 17 6.10 -4.42 -1.43
C GLY A 17 5.40 -3.12 -1.00
N ASP A 18 5.23 -2.94 0.30
CA ASP A 18 4.53 -1.80 0.93
C ASP A 18 5.33 -0.49 0.92
N ARG A 19 6.28 -0.32 -0.01
CA ARG A 19 7.08 0.90 -0.16
C ARG A 19 6.30 1.98 -0.92
N TRP A 20 5.19 2.44 -0.34
CA TRP A 20 4.24 3.34 -0.98
C TRP A 20 4.86 4.65 -1.49
N GLY A 21 5.84 5.21 -0.79
CA GLY A 21 6.56 6.40 -1.25
C GLY A 21 7.27 6.21 -2.60
N LEU A 22 7.82 5.02 -2.87
CA LEU A 22 8.44 4.70 -4.16
C LEU A 22 7.39 4.52 -5.27
N ILE A 23 6.22 3.97 -4.92
CA ILE A 23 5.12 3.76 -5.86
C ILE A 23 4.48 5.11 -6.22
N ALA A 24 4.25 5.97 -5.23
CA ALA A 24 3.72 7.33 -5.41
C ALA A 24 4.63 8.19 -6.28
N GLY A 25 5.95 8.06 -6.15
CA GLY A 25 6.91 8.74 -7.03
C GLY A 25 6.78 8.38 -8.51
N ARG A 26 6.05 7.31 -8.87
CA ARG A 26 5.75 6.92 -10.25
C ARG A 26 4.35 7.32 -10.73
N ILE A 27 3.49 7.81 -9.83
CA ILE A 27 2.12 8.22 -10.15
C ILE A 27 1.96 9.71 -9.83
N PRO A 28 2.19 10.61 -10.81
CA PRO A 28 2.09 12.04 -10.57
C PRO A 28 0.69 12.40 -10.09
N GLY A 29 0.61 13.20 -9.02
CA GLY A 29 -0.66 13.60 -8.42
C GLY A 29 -1.29 12.57 -7.48
N ARG A 30 -0.57 11.49 -7.13
CA ARG A 30 -0.96 10.57 -6.05
C ARG A 30 0.02 10.61 -4.90
N THR A 31 -0.52 10.59 -3.70
CA THR A 31 0.30 10.45 -2.49
C THR A 31 0.46 8.99 -2.10
N ALA A 32 1.48 8.70 -1.29
CA ALA A 32 1.72 7.36 -0.77
C ALA A 32 0.53 6.86 0.07
N GLU A 33 -0.09 7.76 0.83
CA GLU A 33 -1.23 7.47 1.70
C GLU A 33 -2.48 7.09 0.89
N GLU A 34 -2.73 7.78 -0.23
CA GLU A 34 -3.84 7.44 -1.13
C GLU A 34 -3.67 6.05 -1.75
N ILE A 35 -2.45 5.72 -2.18
CA ILE A 35 -2.13 4.43 -2.77
C ILE A 35 -2.25 3.31 -1.73
N GLU A 36 -1.72 3.54 -0.53
CA GLU A 36 -1.86 2.60 0.59
C GLU A 36 -3.35 2.35 0.90
N ARG A 37 -4.14 3.41 1.03
CA ARG A 37 -5.58 3.32 1.31
C ARG A 37 -6.33 2.58 0.21
N PHE A 38 -6.00 2.87 -1.06
CA PHE A 38 -6.57 2.17 -2.21
C PHE A 38 -6.24 0.67 -2.16
N TRP A 39 -4.97 0.31 -1.94
CA TRP A 39 -4.54 -1.07 -1.88
C TRP A 39 -5.24 -1.84 -0.76
N ILE A 40 -5.28 -1.22 0.42
CA ILE A 40 -6.01 -1.70 1.59
C ILE A 40 -7.46 -1.98 1.24
N MET A 41 -8.20 -1.00 0.73
CA MET A 41 -9.63 -1.13 0.46
C MET A 41 -9.90 -2.19 -0.62
N ARG A 42 -9.01 -2.29 -1.61
CA ARG A 42 -9.16 -3.20 -2.76
C ARG A 42 -8.78 -4.65 -2.45
N HIS A 43 -7.85 -4.87 -1.53
CA HIS A 43 -7.28 -6.19 -1.22
C HIS A 43 -7.55 -6.65 0.24
N SER A 44 -8.29 -5.87 1.04
CA SER A 44 -8.52 -6.14 2.47
C SER A 44 -9.31 -7.40 2.79
N ASP A 45 -10.06 -7.97 1.84
CA ASP A 45 -10.88 -9.17 2.10
C ASP A 45 -10.03 -10.39 2.51
N GLY A 46 -8.74 -10.43 2.10
CA GLY A 46 -7.76 -11.43 2.55
C GLY A 46 -6.56 -10.88 3.32
N PHE A 47 -6.24 -9.57 3.20
CA PHE A 47 -5.00 -8.99 3.73
C PHE A 47 -5.12 -8.26 5.09
N ALA A 48 -6.33 -8.12 5.65
CA ALA A 48 -6.55 -7.41 6.93
C ALA A 48 -5.71 -7.96 8.11
N HIS A 49 -5.20 -9.19 8.00
CA HIS A 49 -4.35 -9.81 9.02
C HIS A 49 -2.91 -9.31 9.04
N LYS A 50 -2.33 -8.83 7.92
CA LYS A 50 -0.92 -8.40 7.88
C LYS A 50 -0.69 -7.00 8.46
N ARG A 51 -1.61 -6.04 8.22
CA ARG A 51 -1.46 -4.66 8.73
C ARG A 51 -1.55 -4.57 10.27
N ARG A 52 -2.30 -5.48 10.90
CA ARG A 52 -2.31 -5.60 12.37
C ARG A 52 -0.94 -6.01 12.92
N GLN A 53 -0.13 -6.75 12.17
CA GLN A 53 1.19 -7.21 12.64
C GLN A 53 2.27 -6.13 12.51
N THR A 54 2.21 -5.29 11.48
CA THR A 54 3.14 -4.16 11.33
C THR A 54 2.87 -3.04 12.34
N ILE A 55 1.59 -2.70 12.59
CA ILE A 55 1.24 -1.70 13.63
C ILE A 55 1.60 -2.21 15.04
N LYS A 56 1.40 -3.51 15.32
CA LYS A 56 1.78 -4.09 16.63
C LYS A 56 3.28 -4.14 16.88
N LYS A 57 4.12 -4.17 15.83
CA LYS A 57 5.59 -4.21 15.96
C LYS A 57 6.23 -2.85 16.23
N SER A 58 5.53 -1.75 15.95
CA SER A 58 6.04 -0.38 16.12
C SER A 58 5.65 0.28 17.46
N LEU A 59 4.86 -0.40 18.31
CA LEU A 59 4.60 0.03 19.68
C LEU A 59 5.74 -0.45 20.59
N PRO A 60 6.35 0.42 21.41
CA PRO A 60 7.37 0.00 22.37
C PRO A 60 6.75 -0.93 23.43
N PRO A 61 7.48 -1.96 23.90
CA PRO A 61 7.02 -2.78 25.00
C PRO A 61 6.93 -1.92 26.28
N THR A 62 5.75 -1.90 26.89
CA THR A 62 5.57 -1.52 28.31
C THR A 62 6.29 -2.48 29.22
#